data_AF-A0AA38F0K3-F1
#
_entry.id   AF-A0AA38F0K3-F1
#
_cell.length_a   1.000
_cell.length_b   1.000
_cell.length_c   1.000
_cell.angle_alpha   90.00
_cell.angle_beta   90.00
_cell.angle_gamma   90.00
#
_symmetry.space_group_name_H-M   'P 1'
#
loop_
_entity.id
_entity.type
_entity.pdbx_description
1 polymer ?
#
loop_
_entity_poly.entity_id
_entity_poly.type
_entity_poly.pdbx_seq_one_letter_code
_entity_poly.pdbx_strand_id
1 'polypeptide(L)' 'DWDDKVSTVLWAYRTTYKRLNKATPFQLVFGMNAFLPVEFVLPSLHIACTGGLDDEQALEGRIDELIKLDE' A
#
# COMPACT_ATOMS: atom_id res chain seq x y z
N ASP A 1 -14.95 2.81 -12.90
CA ASP A 1 -14.72 4.26 -12.68
C ASP A 1 -14.55 4.68 -11.23
N TRP A 2 -15.50 4.44 -10.32
CA TRP A 2 -15.28 4.77 -8.90
C TRP A 2 -14.43 3.72 -8.21
N ASP A 3 -14.68 2.44 -8.49
CA ASP A 3 -13.96 1.29 -7.94
C ASP A 3 -12.44 1.43 -8.11
N ASP A 4 -11.99 1.92 -9.27
CA ASP A 4 -10.57 2.13 -9.58
C ASP A 4 -9.96 3.33 -8.82
N LYS A 5 -10.79 4.32 -8.45
CA LYS A 5 -10.35 5.58 -7.80
C LYS A 5 -10.42 5.52 -6.29
N VAL A 6 -11.22 4.62 -5.72
CA VAL A 6 -11.44 4.49 -4.28
C VAL A 6 -10.12 4.31 -3.54
N SER A 7 -9.25 3.43 -4.03
CA SER A 7 -7.94 3.16 -3.43
C SER A 7 -7.07 4.43 -3.36
N THR A 8 -6.98 5.17 -4.46
CA THR A 8 -6.20 6.42 -4.56
C THR A 8 -6.76 7.52 -3.65
N VAL A 9 -8.09 7.68 -3.63
CA VAL A 9 -8.75 8.70 -2.79
C VAL A 9 -8.55 8.38 -1.31
N LEU A 10 -8.66 7.10 -0.92
CA LEU A 10 -8.45 6.66 0.45
C LEU A 10 -7.00 6.89 0.88
N TRP A 11 -6.04 6.59 -0.01
CA TRP A 11 -4.62 6.85 0.22
C TRP A 11 -4.36 8.34 0.46
N ALA A 12 -4.84 9.20 -0.44
CA ALA A 12 -4.71 10.64 -0.29
C ALA A 12 -5.36 11.13 1.01
N TYR A 13 -6.53 10.62 1.37
CA TYR A 13 -7.19 11.00 2.62
C TYR A 13 -6.37 10.64 3.86
N ARG A 14 -5.79 9.43 3.90
CA ARG A 14 -5.00 8.91 5.03
C ARG A 14 -3.66 9.62 5.20
N THR A 15 -3.05 10.05 4.10
CA THR A 15 -1.70 10.65 4.12
C THR A 15 -1.71 12.18 4.08
N THR A 16 -2.83 12.81 3.74
CA THR A 16 -2.95 14.28 3.73
C THR A 16 -3.04 14.83 5.16
N TYR A 17 -2.23 15.85 5.43
CA TYR A 17 -2.23 16.58 6.69
C TYR A 17 -3.58 17.24 6.99
N LYS A 18 -4.12 17.01 8.19
CA LYS A 18 -5.36 17.66 8.65
C LYS A 18 -5.02 18.74 9.65
N ARG A 19 -5.37 20.00 9.33
CA ARG A 19 -5.13 21.16 10.20
C ARG A 19 -5.84 21.05 11.57
N LEU A 20 -7.02 20.43 11.62
CA LEU A 20 -7.78 20.26 12.86
C LEU A 20 -7.01 19.46 13.92
N ASN A 21 -6.44 18.33 13.50
CA ASN A 21 -5.75 17.37 14.35
C ASN A 21 -4.24 17.65 14.43
N LYS A 22 -3.77 18.59 13.60
CA LYS A 22 -2.35 18.86 13.33
C LYS A 22 -1.54 17.60 12.97
N ALA A 23 -2.20 16.62 12.35
CA ALA A 23 -1.65 15.32 12.00
C ALA A 23 -2.36 14.75 10.76
N THR A 24 -1.73 13.77 10.10
CA THR A 24 -2.40 12.93 9.09
C THR A 24 -3.22 11.84 9.81
N PRO A 25 -4.32 11.35 9.23
CA PRO A 25 -5.05 10.22 9.82
C PRO A 25 -4.17 8.98 10.02
N PHE A 26 -3.21 8.75 9.12
CA PHE A 26 -2.22 7.67 9.28
C PHE A 26 -1.37 7.83 10.55
N GLN A 27 -0.85 9.03 10.82
CA GLN A 27 -0.07 9.31 12.03
C GLN A 27 -0.87 9.06 13.31
N LEU A 28 -2.17 9.31 13.30
CA LEU A 28 -3.02 9.09 14.48
C LEU A 28 -3.23 7.60 14.78
N VAL A 29 -3.24 6.75 13.76
CA VAL A 29 -3.45 5.30 13.93
C VAL A 29 -2.13 4.58 14.24
N PHE A 30 -1.05 4.95 13.56
CA PHE A 30 0.22 4.23 13.62
C PHE A 30 1.33 4.94 14.40
N GLY A 31 1.11 6.19 14.84
CA GLY A 31 2.10 6.97 15.59
C GLY A 31 3.29 7.46 14.78
N MET A 32 3.31 7.27 13.45
CA MET A 32 4.42 7.63 12.57
C MET A 32 3.94 8.28 11.26
N ASN A 33 4.85 9.00 10.57
CA ASN A 33 4.54 9.53 9.24
C ASN A 33 4.31 8.39 8.25
N ALA A 34 3.38 8.59 7.31
CA ALA A 34 3.30 7.74 6.15
C ALA A 34 4.52 8.02 5.26
N PHE A 35 5.47 7.10 5.24
CA PHE A 35 6.46 7.02 4.18
C PHE A 35 5.87 6.23 3.00
N LEU A 36 6.56 6.23 1.86
CA LEU A 36 6.18 5.35 0.75
C LEU A 36 5.97 3.95 1.32
N PRO A 37 4.77 3.35 1.20
CA PRO A 37 4.48 2.05 1.78
C PRO A 37 5.54 1.06 1.31
N VAL A 38 5.94 0.11 2.16
CA VAL A 38 6.80 -0.99 1.70
C VAL A 38 6.16 -1.67 0.52
N GLU A 39 4.84 -1.68 0.44
CA GLU A 39 4.01 -2.19 -0.64
C GLU A 39 4.15 -1.41 -1.96
N PHE A 40 4.90 -0.31 -2.00
CA PHE A 40 5.27 0.39 -3.25
C PHE A 40 6.73 0.09 -3.66
N VAL A 41 7.59 -0.26 -2.70
CA VAL A 41 9.00 -0.63 -2.91
C VAL A 41 9.12 -2.13 -3.17
N LEU A 42 8.43 -2.92 -2.36
CA LEU A 42 8.08 -4.32 -2.53
C LEU A 42 6.56 -4.42 -2.73
N PRO A 43 6.03 -4.30 -3.97
CA PRO A 43 4.61 -4.54 -4.24
C PRO A 43 4.11 -5.79 -3.53
N SER A 44 3.19 -5.57 -2.57
CA SER A 44 2.47 -6.67 -1.93
C SER A 44 1.70 -7.43 -3.01
N LEU A 45 1.39 -8.70 -2.77
CA LEU A 45 0.69 -9.54 -3.77
C LEU A 45 -0.57 -8.84 -4.31
N HIS A 46 -1.32 -8.19 -3.43
CA HIS A 46 -2.52 -7.46 -3.81
C HIS A 46 -2.22 -6.25 -4.73
N ILE A 47 -1.18 -5.47 -4.43
CA ILE A 47 -0.75 -4.34 -5.26
C ILE A 47 -0.11 -4.81 -6.57
N ALA A 48 0.58 -5.95 -6.56
CA ALA A 48 1.13 -6.56 -7.77
C ALA A 48 0.02 -6.98 -8.73
N CYS A 49 -0.98 -7.73 -8.24
CA CYS A 49 -2.14 -8.14 -9.04
C CYS A 49 -2.96 -6.95 -9.54
N THR A 50 -3.16 -5.92 -8.71
CA THR A 50 -3.97 -4.74 -9.11
C THR A 50 -3.18 -3.72 -9.94
N GLY A 51 -1.85 -3.74 -9.87
CA GLY A 51 -0.95 -2.84 -10.59
C GLY A 51 -0.52 -3.33 -11.98
N GLY A 52 -1.00 -4.48 -12.43
CA GLY A 52 -0.71 -5.02 -13.77
C GLY A 52 0.60 -5.79 -13.87
N LEU A 53 1.11 -6.35 -12.76
CA LEU A 53 2.05 -7.47 -12.84
C LEU A 53 1.27 -8.73 -13.27
N ASP A 54 0.88 -8.77 -14.55
CA ASP A 54 0.14 -9.87 -15.17
C ASP A 54 1.03 -11.12 -15.42
N ASP A 55 2.34 -11.02 -15.16
CA ASP A 55 3.26 -12.13 -15.25
C ASP A 55 3.05 -13.06 -14.05
N GLU A 56 2.28 -14.13 -14.25
CA GLU A 56 2.00 -15.19 -13.26
C GLU A 56 3.29 -15.73 -12.61
N GLN A 57 4.37 -15.83 -13.37
CA GLN A 57 5.70 -16.24 -12.87
C GLN A 57 6.34 -15.21 -11.92
N ALA A 58 6.14 -13.91 -12.17
CA ALA A 58 6.62 -12.85 -11.27
C ALA A 58 5.78 -12.81 -9.99
N LEU A 59 4.50 -13.17 -10.08
CA LEU A 59 3.61 -13.31 -8.94
C LEU A 59 4.01 -14.49 -8.04
N GLU A 60 4.25 -15.67 -8.62
CA GLU A 60 4.74 -16.86 -7.90
C GLU A 60 6.07 -16.58 -7.19
N GLY A 61 7.03 -15.95 -7.88
CA GLY A 61 8.31 -15.56 -7.28
C GLY A 61 8.14 -14.63 -6.08
N ARG A 62 7.17 -13.71 -6.13
CA ARG A 62 6.86 -12.82 -5.00
C ARG A 62 6.20 -13.56 -3.83
N ILE A 63 5.33 -14.53 -4.09
CA ILE A 63 4.72 -15.36 -3.03
C ILE A 63 5.83 -16.12 -2.26
N ASP A 64 6.78 -16.72 -2.97
CA ASP A 64 7.89 -17.44 -2.37
C ASP A 64 8.79 -16.55 -1.50
N GLU A 65 9.06 -15.30 -1.93
CA GLU A 65 9.80 -14.33 -1.12
C GLU A 65 9.07 -13.99 0.19
N LEU A 66 7.74 -13.84 0.13
CA LEU A 66 6.93 -13.54 1.30
C LEU A 66 6.87 -14.72 2.28
N ILE A 67 6.77 -15.95 1.77
CA ILE A 67 6.82 -17.17 2.59
C ILE A 67 8.15 -17.24 3.35
N LYS A 68 9.27 -16.93 2.70
CA LYS A 68 10.60 -16.93 3.34
C LYS A 68 10.80 -15.83 4.38
N LEU A 69 10.00 -14.77 4.37
CA LEU A 69 10.04 -13.71 5.38
C LEU A 69 9.19 -14.04 6.61
N ASP A 70 8.27 -14.99 6.49
CA ASP A 70 7.43 -15.48 7.60
C ASP A 70 8.11 -16.60 8.41
N GLU A 71 9.13 -17.25 7.83
CA GLU A 71 10.06 -18.19 8.50
C GLU A 71 11.23 -17.48 9.20
#